data_AF-A0AA43ENM6-F1
#
_entry.id   AF-A0AA43ENM6-F1
#
_cell.length_a   1.000
_cell.length_b   1.000
_cell.length_c   1.000
_cell.angle_alpha   90.00
_cell.angle_beta   90.00
_cell.angle_gamma   90.00
#
_symmetry.space_group_name_H-M   'P 1'
#
loop_
_entity.id
_entity.type
_entity.pdbx_description
1 polymer ?
#
loop_
_entity_poly.entity_id
_entity_poly.type
_entity_poly.pdbx_seq_one_letter_code
_entity_poly.pdbx_strand_id
1 'polypeptide(L)' 'EDVIIGFKQSRRFAILLVEQGLHFAARLAEKYVVMAKGAVMAQGKSTDLNADMVRQHLTV' A
#
# COMPACT_ATOMS: atom_id res chain seq x y z
N GLU A 1 0.24 -10.25 10.77
CA GLU A 1 0.63 -8.85 10.49
C GLU A 1 1.78 -8.38 11.40
N ASP A 2 1.80 -8.78 12.67
CA ASP A 2 2.74 -8.30 13.70
C ASP A 2 4.23 -8.46 13.37
N VAL A 3 4.61 -9.55 12.69
CA VAL A 3 6.01 -9.77 12.28
C VAL A 3 6.50 -8.65 11.33
N ILE A 4 5.68 -8.28 10.34
CA ILE A 4 6.04 -7.27 9.35
C ILE A 4 6.03 -5.88 10.01
N ILE A 5 5.10 -5.64 10.94
CA ILE A 5 5.06 -4.42 11.76
C ILE A 5 6.34 -4.31 12.61
N GLY A 6 6.79 -5.40 13.24
CA GLY A 6 8.03 -5.44 14.01
C GLY A 6 9.25 -5.10 13.14
N PHE A 7 9.32 -5.63 11.91
CA PHE A 7 10.38 -5.27 10.97
C PHE A 7 10.33 -3.79 10.56
N LYS A 8 9.15 -3.25 10.26
CA LYS A 8 8.97 -1.82 9.97
C LYS A 8 9.47 -0.96 11.14
N GLN A 9 9.09 -1.28 12.37
CA GLN A 9 9.49 -0.54 13.57
C GLN A 9 11.01 -0.59 13.80
N SER A 10 11.64 -1.72 13.50
CA SER A 10 13.10 -1.86 13.61
C SER A 10 13.88 -1.00 12.61
N ARG A 11 13.24 -0.55 11.51
CA ARG A 11 13.84 0.22 10.40
C ARG A 11 15.10 -0.42 9.80
N ARG A 12 15.20 -1.75 9.83
CA ARG A 12 16.37 -2.49 9.34
C ARG A 12 16.26 -2.95 7.89
N PHE A 13 15.05 -2.95 7.34
CA PHE A 13 14.76 -3.51 6.03
C PHE A 13 13.88 -2.57 5.21
N ALA A 14 14.12 -2.52 3.91
CA ALA A 14 13.12 -2.03 2.97
C ALA A 14 12.11 -3.16 2.74
N ILE A 15 10.82 -2.86 2.91
CA ILE A 15 9.73 -3.82 2.75
C ILE A 15 8.90 -3.37 1.55
N LEU A 16 8.82 -4.22 0.53
CA LEU A 16 7.88 -4.06 -0.58
C LEU A 16 6.74 -5.06 -0.37
N LEU A 17 5.56 -4.54 -0.05
CA LEU A 17 4.34 -5.34 0.09
C LEU A 17 3.55 -5.25 -1.23
N VAL A 18 3.22 -6.40 -1.80
CA VAL A 18 2.34 -6.51 -2.97
C VAL A 18 1.04 -7.15 -2.51
N GLU A 19 -0.07 -6.44 -2.68
CA GLU A 19 -1.39 -6.95 -2.30
C GLU A 19 -2.49 -6.54 -3.27
N GLN A 20 -3.53 -7.36 -3.35
CA GLN A 20 -4.73 -7.07 -4.14
C GLN A 20 -5.69 -6.13 -3.38
N GLY A 21 -5.65 -6.10 -2.04
CA GLY A 21 -6.50 -5.25 -1.21
C GLY A 21 -5.72 -4.12 -0.55
N LEU A 22 -6.17 -2.88 -0.74
CA LEU A 22 -5.45 -1.70 -0.22
C LEU A 22 -5.54 -1.53 1.31
N HIS A 23 -6.43 -2.25 2.00
CA HIS A 23 -6.64 -2.10 3.45
C HIS A 23 -5.38 -2.37 4.28
N PHE A 24 -4.65 -3.45 3.98
CA PHE A 24 -3.45 -3.81 4.72
C PHE A 24 -2.27 -2.88 4.36
N ALA A 25 -2.10 -2.61 3.06
CA ALA A 25 -1.08 -1.67 2.58
C ALA A 25 -1.27 -0.26 3.14
N ALA A 26 -2.50 0.23 3.26
CA ALA A 26 -2.81 1.53 3.85
C ALA A 26 -2.37 1.64 5.31
N ARG A 27 -2.57 0.58 6.11
CA ARG A 27 -2.19 0.57 7.54
C ARG A 27 -0.68 0.49 7.73
N LEU A 28 0.02 -0.25 6.87
CA LEU A 28 1.42 -0.59 7.07
C LEU A 28 2.38 0.29 6.27
N ALA A 29 2.05 0.68 5.05
CA ALA A 29 3.00 1.33 4.15
C ALA A 29 3.18 2.81 4.51
N GLU A 30 4.33 3.38 4.16
CA GLU A 30 4.57 4.84 4.20
C GLU A 30 4.25 5.50 2.85
N LYS A 31 4.43 4.73 1.78
CA LYS A 31 4.15 5.10 0.40
C LYS A 31 3.36 3.99 -0.27
N TYR A 32 2.57 4.34 -1.27
CA TYR A 32 1.82 3.38 -2.07
C TYR A 32 2.06 3.59 -3.56
N VAL A 33 1.85 2.53 -4.32
CA VAL A 33 1.78 2.53 -5.78
C VAL A 33 0.61 1.62 -6.16
N VAL A 34 -0.32 2.13 -6.96
CA VAL A 34 -1.40 1.35 -7.57
C VAL A 34 -1.00 1.09 -9.02
N MET A 35 -1.02 -0.18 -9.42
CA MET A 35 -0.73 -0.60 -10.79
C MET A 35 -1.94 -1.29 -11.41
N ALA A 36 -2.19 -0.99 -12.68
CA ALA A 36 -3.17 -1.71 -13.49
C ALA A 36 -2.63 -1.87 -14.92
N LYS A 37 -2.81 -3.06 -15.50
CA LYS A 37 -2.38 -3.37 -16.89
C LYS A 37 -0.91 -3.01 -17.19
N GLY A 38 -0.03 -3.20 -16.21
CA GLY A 38 1.41 -2.91 -16.34
C GLY A 38 1.80 -1.44 -16.23
N ALA A 39 0.86 -0.54 -15.93
CA ALA A 39 1.10 0.89 -15.74
C ALA A 39 0.83 1.33 -14.29
N VAL A 40 1.54 2.37 -13.84
CA VAL A 40 1.28 3.04 -12.55
C VAL A 40 0.10 3.99 -12.73
N MET A 41 -0.98 3.72 -11.99
CA MET A 41 -2.21 4.51 -12.03
C MET A 41 -2.23 5.60 -10.96
N ALA A 42 -1.65 5.33 -9.78
CA ALA A 42 -1.55 6.28 -8.68
C ALA A 42 -0.33 5.97 -7.81
N GLN A 43 0.24 6.99 -7.18
CA GLN A 43 1.30 6.84 -6.19
C GLN A 43 1.31 8.02 -5.23
N GLY A 44 1.78 7.82 -4.00
CA GLY A 44 1.84 8.89 -3.01
C GLY A 44 2.22 8.39 -1.61
N LYS A 45 2.01 9.23 -0.60
CA LYS A 45 2.11 8.81 0.79
C LYS A 45 0.84 8.06 1.18
N SER A 46 0.93 7.13 2.11
CA SER A 46 -0.26 6.42 2.60
C SER A 46 -1.28 7.34 3.29
N THR A 47 -0.88 8.52 3.73
CA THR A 47 -1.78 9.58 4.24
C THR A 47 -2.68 10.18 3.15
N ASP A 48 -2.26 10.09 1.89
CA ASP A 48 -2.98 10.65 0.74
C ASP A 48 -3.97 9.61 0.16
N LEU A 49 -4.00 8.42 0.74
CA LEU A 49 -4.78 7.28 0.30
C LEU A 49 -6.23 7.42 0.80
N ASN A 50 -7.08 8.10 0.02
CA ASN A 50 -8.52 8.21 0.34
C ASN A 50 -9.25 6.89 0.05
N ALA A 51 -10.23 6.53 0.89
CA ALA A 51 -11.12 5.38 0.71
C ALA A 51 -11.83 5.37 -0.66
N ASP A 52 -12.11 6.54 -1.22
CA ASP A 52 -12.74 6.64 -2.55
C ASP A 52 -11.79 6.27 -3.69
N MET A 53 -10.50 6.61 -3.57
CA MET A 53 -9.49 6.17 -4.53
C MET A 53 -9.29 4.65 -4.49
N VAL A 54 -9.33 4.08 -3.29
CA VAL A 54 -9.25 2.63 -3.08
C VAL A 54 -10.41 1.94 -3.79
N ARG A 55 -11.63 2.43 -3.62
CA ARG A 55 -12.83 1.86 -4.25
C ARG A 55 -12.79 1.94 -5.78
N GLN A 56 -12.38 3.07 -6.34
CA GLN A 56 -12.34 3.26 -7.80
C GLN A 56 -11.32 2.36 -8.52
N HIS A 57 -10.25 1.94 -7.84
CA HIS A 57 -9.20 1.09 -8.42
C HIS A 57 -9.31 -0.39 -8.03
N LEU A 58 -10.21 -0.74 -7.11
CA LEU A 58 -10.47 -2.11 -6.65
C LEU A 58 -11.80 -2.70 -7.16
N THR A 59 -12.62 -1.93 -7.88
CA THR A 59 -13.78 -2.50 -8.59
C THR A 59 -13.31 -3.32 -9.78
N VAL A 60 -13.19 -4.63 -9.56
CA VAL A 60 -13.40 -5.66 -10.57
C VAL A 60 -14.73 -6.33 -10.29
#